data_AF-A0A4U8Q2Z7-F1
#
_entry.id   AF-A0A4U8Q2Z7-F1
#
_cell.length_a   1.000
_cell.length_b   1.000
_cell.length_c   1.000
_cell.angle_alpha   90.00
_cell.angle_beta   90.00
_cell.angle_gamma   90.00
#
_symmetry.space_group_name_H-M   'P 1'
#
loop_
_entity.id
_entity.type
_entity.pdbx_description
1 polymer ?
#
loop_
_entity_poly.entity_id
_entity_poly.type
_entity_poly.pdbx_seq_one_letter_code
_entity_poly.pdbx_strand_id
1 'polypeptide(L)'
;MFPIYGMAAFIGPIYQRINKKSAIFRGFIYTMAIFGTEFLTGAFLKKRGMCPWDYSNAKLNVKGVIRLDYAPLWFATGLLYEKILKR
;
A
#
# COMPACT_ATOMS: atom_id res chain seq x y z
N MET A 1 -7.64 -3.07 -5.05
CA MET A 1 -7.41 -2.37 -6.32
C MET A 1 -7.80 -0.89 -6.23
N PHE A 2 -9.07 -0.48 -6.45
CA PHE A 2 -9.45 0.95 -6.56
C PHE A 2 -9.01 1.87 -5.40
N PRO A 3 -9.13 1.46 -4.11
CA PRO A 3 -8.72 2.32 -2.99
C PRO A 3 -7.20 2.49 -2.86
N ILE A 4 -6.42 1.53 -3.36
CA ILE A 4 -4.95 1.52 -3.23
C ILE A 4 -4.34 2.60 -4.12
N TYR A 5 -4.85 2.73 -5.34
CA TYR A 5 -4.42 3.77 -6.28
C TYR A 5 -4.82 5.17 -5.80
N GLY A 6 -6.01 5.33 -5.20
CA GLY A 6 -6.42 6.59 -4.57
C GLY A 6 -5.52 6.98 -3.40
N MET A 7 -5.00 6.00 -2.66
CA MET A 7 -4.07 6.26 -1.56
C MET A 7 -2.74 6.88 -2.02
N ALA A 8 -2.35 6.69 -3.28
CA ALA A 8 -1.14 7.29 -3.83
C ALA A 8 -1.19 8.84 -3.78
N ALA A 9 -2.38 9.45 -3.83
CA ALA A 9 -2.54 10.90 -3.67
C ALA A 9 -2.10 11.40 -2.27
N PHE A 10 -2.18 10.55 -1.24
CA PHE A 10 -1.74 10.88 0.11
C PHE A 10 -0.22 10.77 0.31
N ILE A 11 0.51 10.22 -0.66
CA ILE A 11 1.99 10.12 -0.60
C ILE A 11 2.62 11.51 -0.58
N GLY A 12 2.09 12.47 -1.35
CA GLY A 12 2.57 13.86 -1.37
C GLY A 12 2.58 14.56 0.01
N PRO A 13 1.44 14.67 0.71
CA PRO A 13 1.40 15.29 2.04
C PRO A 13 2.18 14.51 3.10
N ILE A 14 2.21 13.16 3.01
CA ILE A 14 3.05 12.35 3.91
C ILE A 14 4.53 12.67 3.68
N TYR A 15 4.96 12.72 2.41
CA TYR A 15 6.33 13.06 2.04
C TYR A 15 6.77 14.41 2.62
N GLN A 16 5.93 15.45 2.57
CA GLN A 16 6.27 16.76 3.15
C GLN A 16 6.63 16.67 4.64
N ARG A 17 5.99 15.79 5.41
CA ARG A 17 6.28 15.59 6.84
C ARG A 17 7.54 14.74 7.08
N ILE A 18 7.82 13.75 6.23
CA ILE A 18 8.92 12.80 6.41
C ILE A 18 10.13 13.07 5.49
N ASN A 19 10.16 14.20 4.79
CA ASN A 19 11.17 14.51 3.76
C ASN A 19 12.61 14.43 4.29
N LYS A 20 12.80 14.74 5.59
CA LYS A 20 14.11 14.78 6.26
C LYS A 20 14.65 13.40 6.64
N LYS A 21 13.86 12.34 6.47
CA LYS A 21 14.25 10.94 6.77
C LYS A 21 14.83 10.26 5.52
N SER A 22 15.59 9.18 5.72
CA SER A 22 16.21 8.41 4.63
C SER A 22 15.15 7.80 3.69
N ALA A 23 15.52 7.59 2.42
CA ALA A 23 14.63 6.98 1.43
C ALA A 23 14.13 5.60 1.87
N ILE A 24 14.97 4.84 2.60
CA ILE A 24 14.59 3.54 3.16
C ILE A 24 13.43 3.69 4.15
N PHE A 25 13.54 4.62 5.10
CA PHE A 25 12.47 4.88 6.07
C PHE A 25 11.17 5.31 5.38
N ARG A 26 11.25 6.16 4.35
CA ARG A 26 10.08 6.60 3.58
C ARG A 26 9.43 5.43 2.83
N GLY A 27 10.22 4.60 2.15
CA GLY A 27 9.72 3.40 1.46
C GLY A 27 9.00 2.42 2.41
N PHE A 28 9.51 2.24 3.64
CA PHE A 28 8.83 1.45 4.67
C PHE A 28 7.47 2.06 5.06
N ILE A 29 7.44 3.38 5.32
CA ILE A 29 6.19 4.09 5.65
C ILE A 29 5.16 3.93 4.53
N TYR A 30 5.55 4.10 3.26
CA TYR A 30 4.64 3.93 2.13
C TYR A 30 4.13 2.50 2.00
N THR A 31 5.01 1.52 2.16
CA THR A 31 4.65 0.09 2.12
C THR A 31 3.65 -0.26 3.22
N MET A 32 3.89 0.21 4.45
CA MET A 32 2.96 0.01 5.57
C MET A 32 1.61 0.71 5.33
N ALA A 33 1.61 1.94 4.80
CA ALA A 33 0.39 2.65 4.48
C ALA A 33 -0.43 1.94 3.39
N ILE A 34 0.23 1.49 2.32
CA ILE A 34 -0.40 0.75 1.23
C ILE A 34 -1.01 -0.56 1.73
N PHE A 35 -0.25 -1.36 2.48
CA PHE A 35 -0.77 -2.61 3.05
C PHE A 35 -1.87 -2.36 4.07
N GLY A 36 -1.75 -1.33 4.90
CA GLY A 36 -2.78 -0.94 5.86
C GLY A 36 -4.09 -0.61 5.14
N THR A 37 -4.04 0.19 4.08
CA THR A 37 -5.22 0.53 3.27
C THR A 37 -5.77 -0.68 2.54
N GLU A 38 -4.93 -1.51 1.92
CA GLU A 38 -5.35 -2.73 1.23
C GLU A 38 -6.04 -3.70 2.21
N PHE A 39 -5.46 -3.88 3.40
CA PHE A 39 -6.03 -4.72 4.44
C PHE A 39 -7.35 -4.17 4.97
N LEU A 40 -7.42 -2.88 5.31
CA LEU A 40 -8.63 -2.25 5.83
C LEU A 40 -9.77 -2.29 4.80
N THR A 41 -9.49 -1.86 3.57
CA THR A 41 -10.50 -1.84 2.51
C THR A 41 -10.91 -3.23 2.09
N GLY A 42 -9.97 -4.15 1.93
CA GLY A 42 -10.27 -5.53 1.56
C GLY A 42 -10.96 -6.30 2.68
N ALA A 43 -10.61 -6.10 3.95
CA ALA A 43 -11.33 -6.70 5.08
C ALA A 43 -12.76 -6.16 5.18
N PHE A 44 -12.95 -4.84 4.99
CA PHE A 44 -14.27 -4.22 4.99
C PHE A 44 -15.16 -4.73 3.84
N LEU A 45 -14.61 -4.81 2.62
CA LEU A 45 -15.31 -5.33 1.44
C LEU A 45 -15.60 -6.82 1.56
N LYS A 46 -14.65 -7.61 2.09
CA LYS A 46 -14.83 -9.04 2.36
C LYS A 46 -15.92 -9.31 3.39
N LYS A 47 -16.01 -8.50 4.44
CA LYS A 47 -17.11 -8.58 5.41
C LYS A 47 -18.49 -8.36 4.77
N ARG A 48 -18.57 -7.58 3.69
CA ARG A 48 -19.80 -7.36 2.93
C ARG A 48 -19.99 -8.30 1.74
N GLY A 49 -19.14 -9.31 1.57
CA GLY A 49 -19.20 -10.24 0.43
C GLY A 49 -18.87 -9.62 -0.93
N MET A 50 -18.37 -8.38 -0.96
CA MET A 50 -18.06 -7.62 -2.17
C MET A 50 -16.55 -7.50 -2.39
N CYS A 51 -15.75 -8.43 -1.86
CA CYS A 51 -14.29 -8.38 -2.02
C CYS A 51 -13.95 -8.59 -3.51
N PRO A 52 -13.37 -7.60 -4.21
CA PRO A 52 -13.14 -7.72 -5.65
C PRO A 52 -11.92 -8.57 -5.98
N TRP A 53 -11.13 -8.95 -4.98
CA TRP A 53 -9.94 -9.78 -5.11
C TRP A 53 -9.86 -10.78 -3.96
N ASP A 54 -9.56 -12.03 -4.27
CA ASP A 54 -9.35 -13.08 -3.29
C ASP A 54 -7.95 -13.66 -3.47
N TYR A 55 -7.08 -13.39 -2.51
CA TYR A 55 -5.70 -13.90 -2.47
C TYR A 55 -5.57 -15.16 -1.60
N SER A 56 -6.67 -15.83 -1.25
CA SER A 56 -6.63 -17.02 -0.37
C SER A 56 -5.74 -18.16 -0.89
N ASN A 57 -5.48 -18.20 -2.21
CA ASN A 57 -4.59 -19.19 -2.84
C ASN A 57 -3.09 -18.84 -2.82
N ALA A 58 -2.70 -17.65 -2.37
CA ALA A 58 -1.28 -17.26 -2.33
C ALA A 58 -0.60 -17.70 -1.02
N LYS A 59 0.64 -18.21 -1.09
CA LYS A 59 1.36 -18.78 0.07
C LYS A 59 1.60 -17.79 1.21
N LEU A 60 1.91 -16.53 0.91
CA LEU A 60 2.11 -15.47 1.91
C LEU A 60 0.98 -14.43 1.87
N ASN A 61 -0.27 -14.93 1.80
CA ASN A 61 -1.44 -14.08 1.97
C ASN A 61 -1.73 -13.86 3.47
N VAL A 62 -2.25 -12.69 3.82
CA VAL A 62 -2.88 -12.46 5.13
C VAL A 62 -4.37 -12.32 4.92
N LYS A 63 -5.13 -13.27 5.48
CA LYS A 63 -6.60 -13.37 5.42
C LYS A 63 -7.18 -13.37 3.99
N GLY A 64 -6.38 -13.72 2.98
CA GLY A 64 -6.73 -13.65 1.57
C GLY A 64 -6.93 -12.22 1.04
N VAL A 65 -6.49 -11.20 1.78
CA VAL A 65 -6.73 -9.79 1.47
C VAL A 65 -5.47 -9.05 1.02
N ILE A 66 -4.34 -9.30 1.69
CA ILE A 66 -3.03 -8.74 1.33
C ILE A 66 -2.05 -9.86 1.02
N ARG A 67 -1.07 -9.60 0.15
CA ARG A 67 0.05 -10.51 -0.10
C ARG A 67 1.36 -9.87 0.33
N LEU A 68 1.99 -10.45 1.35
CA LEU A 68 3.26 -9.95 1.88
C LEU A 68 4.41 -10.12 0.87
N ASP A 69 4.29 -11.07 -0.06
CA ASP A 69 5.19 -11.24 -1.20
C ASP A 69 5.41 -9.95 -2.01
N TYR A 70 4.41 -9.06 -2.00
CA TYR A 70 4.44 -7.81 -2.76
C TYR A 70 5.09 -6.66 -1.99
N ALA A 71 5.57 -6.89 -0.76
CA ALA A 71 6.23 -5.85 0.02
C ALA A 71 7.39 -5.17 -0.71
N PRO A 72 8.31 -5.89 -1.41
CA PRO A 72 9.38 -5.25 -2.16
C PRO A 72 8.87 -4.41 -3.33
N LEU A 73 7.80 -4.88 -3.99
CA LEU A 73 7.15 -4.19 -5.11
C LEU A 73 6.46 -2.90 -4.62
N TRP A 74 5.77 -2.95 -3.49
CA TRP A 74 5.12 -1.79 -2.89
C TRP A 74 6.12 -0.77 -2.38
N PHE A 75 7.25 -1.21 -1.83
CA PHE A 75 8.35 -0.33 -1.45
C PHE A 75 8.89 0.45 -2.65
N ALA A 76 9.20 -0.24 -3.75
CA ALA A 76 9.67 0.39 -4.97
C ALA A 76 8.61 1.34 -5.56
N THR A 77 7.35 0.92 -5.57
CA THR A 77 6.21 1.70 -6.06
C THR A 77 6.00 2.97 -5.24
N GLY A 78 6.10 2.89 -3.90
CA GLY A 78 5.99 4.05 -3.02
C GLY A 78 7.08 5.10 -3.28
N LEU A 79 8.32 4.66 -3.50
CA LEU A 79 9.43 5.55 -3.87
C LEU A 79 9.27 6.14 -5.28
N LEU A 80 8.70 5.38 -6.21
CA LEU A 80 8.40 5.86 -7.55
C LEU A 80 7.30 6.92 -7.53
N TYR A 81 6.22 6.69 -6.78
CA TYR A 81 5.19 7.70 -6.55
C TYR A 81 5.76 8.95 -5.88
N GLU A 82 6.62 8.80 -4.87
CA GLU A 82 7.33 9.93 -4.28
C GLU A 82 8.04 10.75 -5.35
N LYS A 83 8.86 10.11 -6.22
CA LYS A 83 9.56 10.81 -7.31
C LYS A 83 8.63 11.52 -8.28
N ILE A 84 7.50 10.92 -8.64
CA ILE A 84 6.53 11.51 -9.57
C ILE A 84 5.82 12.71 -8.94
N LEU A 85 5.40 12.59 -7.68
CA LEU A 85 4.65 13.62 -6.94
C LEU A 85 5.54 14.76 -6.42
N LYS A 86 6.86 14.57 -6.38
CA LYS A 86 7.85 15.60 -6.02
C LYS A 86 8.19 16.55 -7.16
N ARG A 87 7.69 16.28 -8.37
CA ARG A 87 7.91 17.09 -9.56
C ARG A 87 7.00 18.31 -9.54
#